data_AF-A0A7S8WE86-F1
#
_entry.id   AF-A0A7S8WE86-F1
#
_cell.length_a   1.000
_cell.length_b   1.000
_cell.length_c   1.000
_cell.angle_alpha   90.00
_cell.angle_beta   90.00
_cell.angle_gamma   90.00
#
_symmetry.space_group_name_H-M   'P 1'
#
loop_
_entity.id
_entity.type
_entity.pdbx_description
1 polymer ?
#
loop_
_entity_poly.entity_id
_entity_poly.type
_entity_poly.pdbx_seq_one_letter_code
_entity_poly.pdbx_strand_id
1 'polypeptide(L)'
;MENKNQCRQCAVCGKSFPLKDLVSGEVIRNVISDEILKDHPDWSYSSFICRADLADYRIKYVQSLLRSEKGELSNLENEVIGSMQRHELISRNRLCCTNLSLKAYSTI
;
A
#
# COMPACT_ATOMS: atom_id res chain seq x y z
N MET A 1 -12.50 -26.81 0.94
CA MET A 1 -11.08 -27.07 0.63
C MET A 1 -10.38 -25.73 0.60
N GLU A 2 -9.78 -25.33 1.72
CA GLU A 2 -9.37 -23.95 1.97
C GLU A 2 -7.93 -23.92 2.48
N ASN A 3 -7.06 -23.26 1.71
CA ASN A 3 -5.71 -22.94 2.16
C ASN A 3 -5.22 -21.68 1.43
N LYS A 4 -5.78 -20.52 1.81
CA LYS A 4 -5.45 -19.21 1.23
C LYS A 4 -4.75 -18.30 2.22
N ASN A 5 -3.71 -18.78 2.91
CA ASN A 5 -2.77 -17.91 3.63
C ASN A 5 -1.62 -17.45 2.72
N GLN A 6 -1.93 -17.08 1.47
CA GLN A 6 -0.95 -16.46 0.59
C GLN A 6 -0.84 -14.99 0.96
N CYS A 7 0.38 -14.61 1.37
CA CYS A 7 0.74 -13.21 1.57
C CYS A 7 1.64 -12.74 0.44
N ARG A 8 1.54 -11.47 0.06
CA ARG A 8 2.49 -10.80 -0.85
C ARG A 8 2.96 -9.49 -0.24
N GLN A 9 4.05 -8.96 -0.78
CA GLN A 9 4.56 -7.67 -0.37
C GLN A 9 3.85 -6.54 -1.12
N CYS A 10 3.58 -5.45 -0.41
CA CYS A 10 3.21 -4.20 -1.03
C CYS A 10 4.44 -3.59 -1.73
N ALA A 11 4.33 -3.21 -3.00
CA ALA A 11 5.40 -2.58 -3.75
C ALA A 11 5.74 -1.15 -3.28
N VAL A 12 4.86 -0.51 -2.52
CA VAL A 12 5.05 0.85 -1.98
C VAL A 12 5.73 0.81 -0.62
N CYS A 13 5.09 0.22 0.40
CA CYS A 13 5.64 0.21 1.77
C CYS A 13 6.53 -1.01 2.10
N GLY A 14 6.66 -1.98 1.20
CA GLY A 14 7.48 -3.20 1.38
C GLY A 14 6.95 -4.21 2.40
N LYS A 15 5.86 -3.90 3.13
CA LYS A 15 5.29 -4.78 4.14
C LYS A 15 4.51 -5.93 3.50
N SER A 16 4.48 -7.08 4.18
CA SER A 16 3.74 -8.26 3.75
C SER A 16 2.30 -8.24 4.27
N PHE A 17 1.34 -8.55 3.39
CA PHE A 17 -0.08 -8.60 3.70
C PHE A 17 -0.74 -9.86 3.11
N PRO A 18 -1.82 -10.36 3.72
CA PRO A 18 -2.68 -11.36 3.08
C PRO A 18 -3.21 -10.85 1.75
N LEU A 19 -3.37 -11.73 0.74
CA LEU A 19 -3.86 -11.33 -0.59
C LEU A 19 -5.19 -10.55 -0.56
N LYS A 20 -6.09 -10.85 0.40
CA LYS A 20 -7.37 -10.12 0.58
C LYS A 20 -7.20 -8.63 0.93
N ASP A 21 -6.05 -8.28 1.50
CA ASP A 21 -5.71 -6.93 1.96
C ASP A 21 -4.83 -6.18 0.95
N LEU A 22 -4.52 -6.83 -0.18
CA LEU A 22 -3.79 -6.26 -1.30
C LEU A 22 -4.71 -6.04 -2.50
N VAL A 23 -4.30 -5.12 -3.36
CA VAL A 23 -4.93 -4.84 -4.65
C VAL A 23 -3.90 -5.08 -5.74
N SER A 24 -4.29 -5.82 -6.79
CA SER A 24 -3.45 -6.04 -7.97
C SER A 24 -3.31 -4.75 -8.77
N GLY A 25 -2.11 -4.47 -9.29
CA GLY A 25 -1.87 -3.36 -10.21
C GLY A 25 -2.77 -3.39 -11.44
N GLU A 26 -3.11 -4.58 -11.95
CA GLU A 26 -3.97 -4.77 -13.12
C GLU A 26 -5.36 -4.11 -13.00
N VAL A 27 -5.90 -3.99 -11.79
CA VAL A 27 -7.24 -3.40 -11.56
C VAL A 27 -7.18 -1.92 -11.15
N ILE A 28 -5.99 -1.36 -11.03
CA ILE A 28 -5.76 0.03 -10.66
C ILE A 28 -5.81 0.87 -11.93
N ARG A 29 -6.64 1.93 -11.91
CA ARG A 29 -6.78 2.86 -13.04
C ARG A 29 -5.43 3.50 -13.37
N ASN A 30 -5.10 3.64 -14.65
CA ASN A 30 -3.83 4.19 -15.13
C ASN A 30 -3.44 5.50 -14.45
N VAL A 31 -4.38 6.44 -14.29
CA VAL A 31 -4.11 7.73 -13.63
C VAL A 31 -3.58 7.61 -12.20
N ILE A 32 -3.93 6.54 -11.47
CA ILE A 32 -3.39 6.26 -10.14
C ILE A 32 -2.05 5.53 -10.25
N SER A 33 -1.91 4.59 -11.20
CA SER A 33 -0.63 3.93 -11.48
C SER A 33 0.45 4.94 -11.90
N ASP A 34 0.09 5.97 -12.67
CA ASP A 34 0.98 7.05 -13.07
C ASP A 34 1.41 7.90 -11.86
N GLU A 35 0.52 8.12 -10.89
CA GLU A 35 0.87 8.79 -9.64
C GLU A 35 1.82 7.94 -8.78
N ILE A 36 1.62 6.61 -8.76
CA ILE A 36 2.52 5.68 -8.05
C ILE A 36 3.91 5.66 -8.72
N LEU A 37 3.97 5.63 -10.05
CA LEU A 37 5.23 5.59 -10.81
C LEU A 37 6.14 6.80 -10.58
N LYS A 38 5.58 7.95 -10.22
CA LYS A 38 6.37 9.15 -9.86
C LYS A 38 7.26 8.91 -8.64
N ASP A 39 6.77 8.16 -7.66
CA ASP A 39 7.47 7.88 -6.41
C ASP A 39 8.15 6.50 -6.42
N HIS A 40 7.59 5.53 -7.17
CA HIS A 40 8.05 4.14 -7.24
C HIS A 40 8.23 3.71 -8.71
N PRO A 41 9.41 4.00 -9.33
CA PRO A 41 9.67 3.68 -10.73
C PRO A 41 9.57 2.20 -11.09
N ASP A 42 9.76 1.32 -10.11
CA ASP A 42 9.65 -0.14 -10.28
C ASP A 42 8.20 -0.65 -10.25
N TRP A 43 7.20 0.24 -10.08
CA TRP A 43 5.79 -0.12 -10.08
C TRP A 43 5.36 -0.75 -11.42
N SER A 44 4.60 -1.83 -11.34
CA SER A 44 4.09 -2.54 -12.51
C SER A 44 2.66 -3.03 -12.28
N TYR A 45 1.94 -3.34 -13.35
CA TYR A 45 0.58 -3.92 -13.23
C TYR A 45 0.59 -5.29 -12.53
N SER A 46 1.70 -6.03 -12.56
CA SER A 46 1.85 -7.30 -11.83
C SER A 46 2.18 -7.12 -10.34
N SER A 47 2.41 -5.88 -9.90
CA SER A 47 2.68 -5.53 -8.51
C SER A 47 1.42 -5.55 -7.65
N PHE A 48 1.60 -5.63 -6.33
CA PHE A 48 0.54 -5.56 -5.36
C PHE A 48 0.73 -4.33 -4.47
N ILE A 49 -0.36 -3.66 -4.12
CA ILE A 49 -0.35 -2.52 -3.21
C ILE A 49 -1.33 -2.75 -2.07
N CYS A 50 -0.96 -2.36 -0.85
CA CYS A 50 -1.88 -2.44 0.28
C CYS A 50 -2.96 -1.36 0.18
N ARG A 51 -4.10 -1.58 0.83
CA ARG A 51 -5.24 -0.64 0.77
C ARG A 51 -4.91 0.75 1.32
N ALA A 52 -4.01 0.84 2.31
CA ALA A 52 -3.61 2.11 2.91
C ALA A 52 -2.82 2.96 1.90
N ASP A 53 -1.73 2.42 1.35
CA ASP A 53 -0.91 3.11 0.36
C ASP A 53 -1.73 3.48 -0.89
N LEU A 54 -2.63 2.60 -1.35
CA LEU A 54 -3.51 2.89 -2.48
C LEU A 54 -4.47 4.05 -2.19
N ALA A 55 -4.95 4.19 -0.96
CA ALA A 55 -5.80 5.31 -0.57
C ALA A 55 -5.03 6.63 -0.60
N ASP A 56 -3.77 6.63 -0.15
CA ASP A 56 -2.90 7.80 -0.17
C ASP A 56 -2.67 8.28 -1.62
N TYR A 57 -2.41 7.36 -2.55
CA TYR A 57 -2.26 7.72 -3.97
C TYR A 57 -3.55 8.23 -4.62
N ARG A 58 -4.71 7.72 -4.21
CA ARG A 58 -6.00 8.26 -4.66
C ARG A 58 -6.21 9.70 -4.18
N ILE A 59 -5.82 10.01 -2.95
CA ILE A 59 -5.87 11.36 -2.40
C ILE A 59 -4.89 12.27 -3.15
N LYS A 60 -3.64 11.83 -3.36
CA LYS A 60 -2.64 12.57 -4.15
C LYS A 60 -3.16 12.91 -5.55
N TYR A 61 -3.78 11.95 -6.24
CA TYR A 61 -4.37 12.18 -7.55
C TYR A 61 -5.46 13.24 -7.51
N VAL A 62 -6.43 13.15 -6.59
CA VAL A 62 -7.48 14.17 -6.43
C VAL A 62 -6.88 15.55 -6.13
N GLN A 63 -5.88 15.63 -5.25
CA GLN A 63 -5.19 16.89 -4.98
C GLN A 63 -4.47 17.44 -6.21
N SER A 64 -3.88 16.58 -7.04
CA SER A 64 -3.23 16.98 -8.29
C SER A 64 -4.24 17.58 -9.28
N LEU A 65 -5.43 16.98 -9.42
CA LEU A 65 -6.51 17.51 -10.24
C LEU A 65 -6.95 18.90 -9.76
N LEU A 66 -7.22 19.05 -8.46
CA LEU A 66 -7.61 20.34 -7.87
C LEU A 66 -6.55 21.42 -8.05
N ARG A 67 -5.26 21.07 -8.03
CA ARG A 67 -4.16 22.00 -8.34
C ARG A 67 -4.13 22.38 -9.81
N SER A 68 -4.37 21.43 -10.71
CA SER A 68 -4.35 21.67 -12.16
C SER A 68 -5.53 22.50 -12.67
N GLU A 69 -6.72 22.36 -12.06
CA GLU A 69 -7.92 23.13 -12.43
C GLU A 69 -7.92 24.56 -11.88
N LYS A 70 -7.15 24.83 -10.81
CA LYS A 70 -7.06 26.16 -10.18
C LYS A 70 -5.97 27.08 -10.73
N GLY A 71 -5.18 26.64 -11.71
CA GLY A 71 -4.19 27.49 -12.38
C GLY A 71 -2.97 27.88 -11.53
N GLU A 72 -3.09 28.18 -10.25
CA GLU A 72 -1.99 28.60 -9.37
C GLU A 72 -2.39 28.40 -7.90
N LEU A 73 -1.68 27.56 -7.16
CA LEU A 73 -1.31 27.88 -5.78
C LEU A 73 0.17 27.56 -5.64
N SER A 74 0.96 28.62 -5.89
CA SER A 74 2.38 28.70 -5.62
C SER A 74 2.69 28.33 -4.17
N ASN A 75 3.72 27.50 -3.98
CA ASN A 75 4.72 27.64 -2.92
C ASN A 75 4.28 28.25 -1.57
N LEU A 76 3.43 27.62 -0.74
CA LEU A 76 3.49 27.77 0.74
C LEU A 76 2.37 27.02 1.51
N GLU A 77 2.33 25.69 1.56
CA GLU A 77 1.55 25.02 2.63
C GLU A 77 2.29 23.80 3.18
N ASN A 78 3.41 24.09 3.84
CA ASN A 78 4.18 23.17 4.68
C ASN A 78 3.79 23.29 6.16
N GLU A 79 2.59 23.79 6.48
CA GLU A 79 2.26 24.18 7.85
C GLU A 79 0.85 23.81 8.32
N VAL A 80 0.34 22.63 7.95
CA VAL A 80 -0.79 21.98 8.65
C VAL A 80 -0.61 20.47 8.38
N ILE A 81 -0.23 19.58 9.29
CA ILE A 81 -0.93 19.16 10.51
C ILE A 81 0.13 18.71 11.53
N GLY A 82 0.43 19.59 12.47
CA GLY A 82 0.95 19.18 13.77
C GLY A 82 -0.22 18.96 14.73
N SER A 83 -0.27 17.77 15.33
CA SER A 83 -1.07 17.38 16.50
C SER A 83 -2.56 17.04 16.29
N MET A 84 -2.88 15.74 16.32
CA MET A 84 -3.53 15.15 17.49
C MET A 84 -3.37 13.63 17.50
N GLN A 85 -2.62 13.17 18.50
CA GLN A 85 -2.48 11.79 18.92
C GLN A 85 -3.82 11.14 19.32
N ARG A 86 -3.89 9.83 19.07
CA ARG A 86 -4.78 8.82 19.67
C ARG A 86 -6.26 8.83 19.24
N HIS A 87 -6.61 7.83 18.44
CA HIS A 87 -7.46 6.73 18.94
C HIS A 87 -7.01 5.40 18.32
N GLU A 88 -6.57 4.49 19.18
CA GLU A 88 -6.44 3.07 18.84
C GLU A 88 -7.84 2.46 18.79
N LEU A 89 -8.15 1.74 17.70
CA LEU A 89 -8.96 0.54 17.81
C LEU A 89 -8.09 -0.64 17.38
N ILE A 90 -7.64 -1.35 18.41
CA ILE A 90 -6.83 -2.54 18.35
C ILE A 90 -7.64 -3.64 17.64
N SER A 91 -7.37 -3.87 16.36
CA SER A 91 -7.52 -5.21 15.78
C SER A 91 -6.16 -5.90 15.83
N ARG A 92 -5.89 -6.52 16.99
CA ARG A 92 -4.84 -7.51 17.14
C ARG A 92 -5.11 -8.65 16.15
N ASN A 93 -4.43 -8.63 15.01
CA ASN A 93 -4.06 -9.87 14.34
C ASN A 93 -2.53 -9.95 14.31
N ARG A 94 -1.96 -10.29 15.46
CA ARG A 94 -0.57 -10.77 15.53
C ARG A 94 -0.54 -12.18 14.96
N LEU A 95 -0.45 -12.30 13.65
CA LEU A 95 0.12 -13.46 12.98
C LEU A 95 0.82 -12.97 11.72
N CYS A 96 2.05 -12.49 11.90
CA CYS A 96 3.07 -12.64 10.86
C CYS A 96 3.17 -14.15 10.60
N CYS A 97 3.02 -14.58 9.35
CA CYS A 97 3.25 -15.97 8.97
C CYS A 97 4.70 -16.33 9.30
N THR A 98 4.95 -16.79 10.52
CA THR A 98 6.19 -17.48 10.85
C THR A 98 6.20 -18.74 10.01
N ASN A 99 7.23 -18.85 9.17
CA ASN A 99 7.62 -20.07 8.48
C ASN A 99 7.45 -21.28 9.41
N LEU A 100 6.50 -22.15 9.11
CA LEU A 100 6.61 -23.56 9.46
C LEU A 100 6.98 -24.33 8.19
N SER A 101 8.11 -23.95 7.59
CA SER A 101 8.93 -24.91 6.86
C SER A 101 9.86 -25.54 7.89
N LEU A 102 9.36 -26.50 8.65
CA LEU A 102 10.24 -27.49 9.26
C LEU A 102 10.72 -28.39 8.13
N LYS A 103 11.79 -27.96 7.48
CA LYS A 103 12.84 -28.89 7.05
C LYS A 103 13.44 -29.47 8.34
N ALA A 104 13.02 -30.67 8.71
CA ALA A 104 13.80 -31.57 9.54
C ALA A 104 13.95 -32.88 8.74
N TYR A 105 15.06 -33.05 8.03
CA TYR A 105 16.12 -33.99 8.40
C TYR A 105 15.52 -35.38 8.67
N SER A 106 15.31 -36.23 7.65
CA SER A 106 16.32 -37.20 7.21
C SER A 106 17.56 -37.25 8.12
N THR A 107 17.54 -38.10 9.15
CA THR A 107 18.68 -38.87 9.68
C THR A 107 18.15 -39.90 10.68
N ILE A 108 18.34 -41.18 10.32
CA ILE A 108 18.10 -42.46 11.02
C ILE A 108 16.64 -42.93 11.05
#